data_AF-A0A925W826-F1
#
_entry.id   AF-A0A925W826-F1
#
_cell.length_a   1.000
_cell.length_b   1.000
_cell.length_c   1.000
_cell.angle_alpha   90.00
_cell.angle_beta   90.00
_cell.angle_gamma   90.00
#
_symmetry.space_group_name_H-M   'P 1'
#
loop_
_entity.id
_entity.type
_entity.pdbx_description
1 polymer ?
#
loop_
_entity_poly.entity_id
_entity_poly.type
_entity_poly.pdbx_seq_one_letter_code
_entity_poly.pdbx_strand_id
1 'polypeptide(L)'
;ARAVRTAYDGGPVAVRSSATAEDLADASFAGQQDTYLNVNGADAVLAAVVDCWASLWTTRAMAYRRRQGPDAVSIAVVVQRMVQAESSGVMFTANPANGRRDQTAISAAWGLGESVVGGIVSTDDLVVDAAGVLSRHTADKREMTVYSPTGTEQQPVPAQRRTAPVLDDAAAIELARLGTRIAEHFGAPQDIEWARADGAFSVVQSRPITALPEPVGDRPTTWARPDPTGLYFRASIVEQMPDPLTPLFADLVDGSVGRSISALMAQAFGDDVLEPDDIGLPTINGYAYYHYRLAAFRRILWKSPAAVKMLMGPPATVGGVTGWRDRSHPRYVAAVATWAARAAADIPSVELIDGVATLLDAGTEYYTAVQSIVPLAATSELTFRAFHDRLVRRNGEPAGYTFLLGFDSQPIRAEKSLYDLATAARADPGLAGALSGVEPAMLVGDDSAPDGVDPGAWAVWRAQFRRHLDRFGHTVYNLDFADPVPADEPGPLLDTVRFYLTGQGTDPHERQARVVDDRERWTGVVRARLDPARRA
;
A
#
# COMPACT_ATOMS: atom_id res chain seq x y z
N ALA A 1 42.76 -1.30 32.28
CA ALA A 1 43.93 -2.19 32.45
C ALA A 1 43.85 -3.07 33.71
N ARG A 2 44.00 -2.53 34.93
CA ARG A 2 44.02 -3.35 36.17
C ARG A 2 42.75 -4.19 36.35
N ALA A 3 41.56 -3.60 36.19
CA ALA A 3 40.28 -4.31 36.30
C ALA A 3 40.17 -5.50 35.34
N VAL A 4 40.52 -5.31 34.05
CA VAL A 4 40.51 -6.37 33.03
C VAL A 4 41.46 -7.51 33.41
N ARG A 5 42.69 -7.20 33.83
CA ARG A 5 43.68 -8.22 34.23
C ARG A 5 43.26 -9.00 35.48
N THR A 6 42.51 -8.37 36.39
CA THR A 6 42.00 -9.04 37.60
C THR A 6 40.77 -9.90 37.31
N ALA A 7 39.90 -9.46 36.38
CA ALA A 7 38.67 -10.17 36.04
C ALA A 7 38.89 -11.33 35.04
N TYR A 8 39.93 -11.25 34.19
CA TYR A 8 40.25 -12.30 33.24
C TYR A 8 40.87 -13.51 33.95
N ASP A 9 40.15 -14.62 33.98
CA ASP A 9 40.52 -15.87 34.64
C ASP A 9 41.17 -16.91 33.72
N GLY A 10 41.38 -16.55 32.44
CA GLY A 10 41.99 -17.40 31.42
C GLY A 10 40.98 -18.00 30.42
N GLY A 11 41.51 -18.51 29.32
CA GLY A 11 40.70 -19.11 28.24
C GLY A 11 40.09 -18.07 27.27
N PRO A 12 39.48 -18.54 26.17
CA PRO A 12 38.98 -17.66 25.12
C PRO A 12 37.72 -16.89 25.55
N VAL A 13 37.69 -15.59 25.23
CA VAL A 13 36.56 -14.69 25.50
C VAL A 13 36.08 -13.97 24.23
N ALA A 14 34.79 -13.62 24.21
CA ALA A 14 34.20 -12.67 23.29
C ALA A 14 34.23 -11.28 23.93
N VAL A 15 34.70 -10.28 23.20
CA VAL A 15 34.71 -8.88 23.62
C VAL A 15 33.70 -8.15 22.74
N ARG A 16 32.54 -7.83 23.32
CA ARG A 16 31.38 -7.23 22.64
C ARG A 16 31.19 -5.79 23.10
N SER A 17 30.99 -4.90 22.15
CA SER A 17 30.56 -3.53 22.39
C SER A 17 29.10 -3.49 22.82
N SER A 18 28.75 -2.54 23.70
CA SER A 18 27.38 -2.30 24.16
C SER A 18 27.21 -0.81 24.43
N ALA A 19 26.59 -0.08 23.50
CA ALA A 19 26.39 1.36 23.67
C ALA A 19 24.98 1.70 24.17
N THR A 20 24.88 2.82 24.89
CA THR A 20 23.63 3.24 25.55
C THR A 20 22.50 3.62 24.60
N ALA A 21 22.80 3.80 23.32
CA ALA A 21 21.84 4.18 22.30
C ALA A 21 21.42 3.02 21.38
N GLU A 22 21.92 1.80 21.59
CA GLU A 22 21.70 0.70 20.61
C GLU A 22 20.29 0.13 20.59
N ASP A 23 19.61 0.21 21.72
CA ASP A 23 18.30 -0.40 21.97
C ASP A 23 17.19 0.65 22.22
N LEU A 24 17.36 1.88 21.73
CA LEU A 24 16.32 2.91 21.82
C LEU A 24 15.15 2.57 20.88
N ALA A 25 13.92 2.81 21.33
CA ALA A 25 12.69 2.50 20.61
C ALA A 25 12.65 3.10 19.18
N ASP A 26 13.27 4.27 18.99
CA ASP A 26 13.30 5.01 17.74
C ASP A 26 14.59 4.79 16.91
N ALA A 27 15.50 3.93 17.39
CA ALA A 27 16.86 3.80 16.85
C ALA A 27 17.52 2.45 17.18
N SER A 28 17.30 1.42 16.34
CA SER A 28 18.06 0.16 16.44
C SER A 28 19.43 0.31 15.77
N PHE A 29 20.53 0.21 16.53
CA PHE A 29 21.91 0.17 16.03
C PHE A 29 22.37 -1.25 15.67
N ALA A 30 21.50 -2.11 15.15
CA ALA A 30 21.89 -3.48 14.79
C ALA A 30 23.12 -3.48 13.84
N GLY A 31 24.20 -4.12 14.29
CA GLY A 31 25.38 -4.44 13.47
C GLY A 31 26.32 -3.28 13.13
N GLN A 32 26.42 -2.23 13.96
CA GLN A 32 27.34 -1.11 13.72
C GLN A 32 28.61 -1.07 14.57
N GLN A 33 28.73 -1.92 15.59
CA GLN A 33 29.86 -1.89 16.52
C GLN A 33 30.66 -3.18 16.47
N ASP A 34 31.96 -3.05 16.70
CA ASP A 34 32.90 -4.16 16.53
C ASP A 34 32.77 -5.16 17.69
N THR A 35 32.75 -6.44 17.33
CA THR A 35 32.83 -7.58 18.25
C THR A 35 34.04 -8.42 17.89
N TYR A 36 34.81 -8.83 18.90
CA TYR A 36 35.99 -9.66 18.73
C TYR A 36 35.78 -11.01 19.40
N LEU A 37 35.85 -12.08 18.62
CA LEU A 37 35.69 -13.46 19.11
C LEU A 37 37.04 -14.16 19.32
N ASN A 38 37.05 -15.16 20.20
CA ASN A 38 38.22 -15.98 20.52
C ASN A 38 39.47 -15.16 20.91
N VAL A 39 39.28 -14.14 21.75
CA VAL A 39 40.38 -13.35 22.30
C VAL A 39 40.99 -14.10 23.49
N ASN A 40 42.30 -14.32 23.47
CA ASN A 40 43.02 -15.05 24.52
C ASN A 40 44.22 -14.25 25.03
N GLY A 41 44.31 -14.12 26.35
CA GLY A 41 45.38 -13.42 27.06
C GLY A 41 44.97 -12.02 27.49
N ALA A 42 45.36 -11.62 28.70
CA ALA A 42 44.91 -10.37 29.29
C ALA A 42 45.32 -9.12 28.48
N ASP A 43 46.46 -9.19 27.77
CA ASP A 43 46.92 -8.11 26.89
C ASP A 43 46.03 -7.99 25.64
N ALA A 44 45.66 -9.11 25.02
CA ALA A 44 44.79 -9.14 23.86
C ALA A 44 43.36 -8.69 24.22
N VAL A 45 42.84 -9.10 25.38
CA VAL A 45 41.55 -8.61 25.88
C VAL A 45 41.58 -7.10 26.10
N LEU A 46 42.67 -6.57 26.66
CA LEU A 46 42.81 -5.12 26.84
C LEU A 46 42.84 -4.37 25.50
N ALA A 47 43.52 -4.92 24.49
CA ALA A 47 43.54 -4.35 23.15
C ALA A 47 42.14 -4.35 22.53
N ALA A 48 41.45 -5.49 22.53
CA ALA A 48 40.09 -5.61 22.00
C ALA A 48 39.09 -4.65 22.69
N VAL A 49 39.23 -4.43 24.01
CA VAL A 49 38.42 -3.44 24.74
C VAL A 49 38.66 -2.02 24.22
N VAL A 50 39.92 -1.66 23.95
CA VAL A 50 40.26 -0.35 23.38
C VAL A 50 39.71 -0.22 21.95
N ASP A 51 39.79 -1.29 21.17
CA ASP A 51 39.25 -1.29 19.80
C ASP A 51 37.72 -1.14 19.79
N CYS A 52 37.00 -1.81 20.70
CA CYS A 52 35.57 -1.58 20.90
C CYS A 52 35.27 -0.10 21.22
N TRP A 53 36.06 0.55 22.08
CA TRP A 53 35.88 2.00 22.35
C TRP A 53 36.17 2.86 21.12
N ALA A 54 37.15 2.48 20.31
CA ALA A 54 37.48 3.18 19.06
C ALA A 54 36.35 3.06 18.03
N SER A 55 35.59 1.96 18.02
CA SER A 55 34.49 1.72 17.07
C SER A 55 33.39 2.80 17.10
N LEU A 56 33.20 3.48 18.24
CA LEU A 56 32.31 4.64 18.35
C LEU A 56 32.68 5.80 17.40
N TRP A 57 33.94 5.87 16.97
CA TRP A 57 34.48 6.98 16.18
C TRP A 57 34.67 6.63 14.70
N THR A 58 34.06 5.55 14.23
CA THR A 58 34.00 5.24 12.80
C THR A 58 33.17 6.28 12.04
N THR A 59 33.47 6.48 10.75
CA THR A 59 32.75 7.42 9.88
C THR A 59 31.23 7.19 9.89
N ARG A 60 30.81 5.92 9.96
CA ARG A 60 29.40 5.51 10.03
C ARG A 60 28.74 5.96 11.34
N ALA A 61 29.37 5.68 12.48
CA ALA A 61 28.89 6.09 13.79
C ALA A 61 28.82 7.63 13.96
N MET A 62 29.78 8.36 13.36
CA MET A 62 29.79 9.83 13.37
C MET A 62 28.69 10.45 12.49
N ALA A 63 28.46 9.91 11.29
CA ALA A 63 27.43 10.41 10.37
C ALA A 63 26.00 10.22 10.92
N TYR A 64 25.78 9.17 11.71
CA TYR A 64 24.52 8.93 12.38
C TYR A 64 24.30 9.91 13.55
N ARG A 65 25.29 10.11 14.42
CA ARG A 65 25.20 11.09 15.54
C ARG A 65 24.82 12.48 15.07
N ARG A 66 25.32 12.92 13.91
CA ARG A 66 24.94 14.21 13.31
C ARG A 66 23.44 14.33 12.99
N ARG A 67 22.73 13.23 12.75
CA ARG A 67 21.30 13.22 12.40
C ARG A 67 20.37 13.20 13.63
N GLN A 68 20.82 12.64 14.76
CA GLN A 68 19.99 12.50 15.97
C GLN A 68 20.22 13.59 17.02
N GLY A 69 21.33 14.33 16.96
CA GLY A 69 21.67 15.39 17.92
C GLY A 69 22.91 15.05 18.78
N PRO A 70 23.52 16.03 19.45
CA PRO A 70 24.86 15.93 20.04
C PRO A 70 24.96 15.24 21.42
N ASP A 71 23.98 14.44 21.86
CA ASP A 71 24.03 13.83 23.19
C ASP A 71 25.22 12.85 23.35
N ALA A 72 25.76 12.80 24.56
CA ALA A 72 26.95 12.01 24.91
C ALA A 72 26.64 10.50 24.86
N VAL A 73 26.96 9.85 23.74
CA VAL A 73 26.94 8.39 23.61
C VAL A 73 28.07 7.80 24.46
N SER A 74 27.73 6.86 25.35
CA SER A 74 28.69 6.09 26.13
C SER A 74 28.64 4.61 25.74
N ILE A 75 29.77 3.93 25.87
CA ILE A 75 29.93 2.51 25.53
C ILE A 75 30.45 1.73 26.74
N ALA A 76 29.78 0.64 27.05
CA ALA A 76 30.30 -0.44 27.87
C ALA A 76 30.89 -1.53 26.98
N VAL A 77 31.81 -2.32 27.51
CA VAL A 77 32.38 -3.48 26.80
C VAL A 77 32.14 -4.71 27.65
N VAL A 78 31.42 -5.67 27.07
CA VAL A 78 31.11 -6.96 27.67
C VAL A 78 32.23 -7.93 27.32
N VAL A 79 32.84 -8.53 28.34
CA VAL A 79 33.82 -9.61 28.18
C VAL A 79 33.15 -10.91 28.64
N GLN A 80 32.80 -11.77 27.69
CA GLN A 80 32.02 -12.98 27.90
C GLN A 80 32.86 -14.22 27.58
N ARG A 81 32.74 -15.29 28.36
CA ARG A 81 33.41 -16.57 28.04
C ARG A 81 32.89 -17.12 26.71
N MET A 82 33.78 -17.60 25.85
CA MET A 82 33.38 -18.18 24.57
C MET A 82 32.72 -19.55 24.74
N VAL A 83 31.69 -19.80 23.94
CA VAL A 83 31.06 -21.11 23.79
C VAL A 83 31.75 -21.84 22.63
N GLN A 84 32.22 -23.07 22.84
CA GLN A 84 32.82 -23.93 21.81
C GLN A 84 31.72 -24.51 20.90
N ALA A 85 31.03 -23.62 20.18
CA ALA A 85 29.78 -23.94 19.52
C ALA A 85 30.00 -24.85 18.30
N GLU A 86 29.27 -25.96 18.26
CA GLU A 86 29.16 -26.80 17.06
C GLU A 86 28.14 -26.23 16.07
N SER A 87 27.15 -25.50 16.58
CA SER A 87 26.15 -24.75 15.83
C SER A 87 25.71 -23.52 16.61
N SER A 88 25.20 -22.54 15.90
CA SER A 88 24.74 -21.28 16.48
C SER A 88 23.75 -20.60 15.54
N GLY A 89 23.11 -19.54 16.02
CA GLY A 89 22.18 -18.80 15.19
C GLY A 89 21.42 -17.73 15.94
N VAL A 90 20.33 -17.31 15.30
CA VAL A 90 19.39 -16.32 15.83
C VAL A 90 18.00 -16.93 15.94
N MET A 91 17.21 -16.42 16.87
CA MET A 91 15.83 -16.82 17.10
C MET A 91 14.99 -15.60 17.43
N PHE A 92 13.88 -15.44 16.72
CA PHE A 92 12.86 -14.44 17.01
C PHE A 92 11.67 -15.13 17.67
N THR A 93 11.26 -14.68 18.86
CA THR A 93 10.12 -15.26 19.58
C THR A 93 8.76 -14.79 19.03
N ALA A 94 8.78 -13.98 17.97
CA ALA A 94 7.63 -13.66 17.12
C ALA A 94 8.12 -13.69 15.68
N ASN A 95 7.30 -14.20 14.76
CA ASN A 95 7.71 -14.38 13.37
C ASN A 95 7.75 -13.02 12.64
N PRO A 96 8.95 -12.54 12.23
CA PRO A 96 9.09 -11.22 11.61
C PRO A 96 8.49 -11.16 10.19
N ALA A 97 8.25 -12.30 9.54
CA ALA A 97 7.72 -12.34 8.18
C ALA A 97 6.20 -12.13 8.11
N ASN A 98 5.46 -12.43 9.17
CA ASN A 98 3.99 -12.38 9.18
C ASN A 98 3.40 -11.75 10.46
N GLY A 99 4.23 -11.34 11.42
CA GLY A 99 3.79 -10.73 12.67
C GLY A 99 3.17 -11.71 13.67
N ARG A 100 3.18 -13.02 13.42
CA ARG A 100 2.57 -13.97 14.36
C ARG A 100 3.40 -14.08 15.65
N ARG A 101 2.77 -13.79 16.78
CA ARG A 101 3.38 -13.82 18.13
C ARG A 101 3.36 -15.22 18.76
N ASP A 102 2.66 -16.16 18.13
CA ASP A 102 2.58 -17.58 18.51
C ASP A 102 3.58 -18.46 17.75
N GLN A 103 4.43 -17.85 16.91
CA GLN A 103 5.42 -18.54 16.08
C GLN A 103 6.83 -18.05 16.41
N THR A 104 7.73 -18.98 16.68
CA THR A 104 9.17 -18.75 16.82
C THR A 104 9.86 -19.01 15.50
N ALA A 105 10.58 -18.01 14.98
CA ALA A 105 11.42 -18.16 13.79
C ALA A 105 12.87 -18.39 14.22
N ILE A 106 13.53 -19.43 13.68
CA ILE A 106 14.90 -19.81 14.03
C ILE A 106 15.74 -19.88 12.75
N SER A 107 16.88 -19.21 12.75
CA SER A 107 17.91 -19.38 11.72
C SER A 107 19.15 -20.02 12.35
N ALA A 108 19.66 -21.11 11.77
CA ALA A 108 20.73 -21.92 12.34
C ALA A 108 21.86 -22.21 11.33
N ALA A 109 23.11 -22.11 11.77
CA ALA A 109 24.29 -22.49 10.98
C ALA A 109 25.26 -23.36 11.80
N TRP A 110 26.18 -24.03 11.10
CA TRP A 110 27.29 -24.74 11.72
C TRP A 110 28.37 -23.74 12.19
N GLY A 111 29.04 -24.06 13.30
CA GLY A 111 30.13 -23.23 13.84
C GLY A 111 29.65 -22.02 14.66
N LEU A 112 30.49 -20.99 14.70
CA LEU A 112 30.30 -19.76 15.49
C LEU A 112 29.31 -18.77 14.83
N GLY A 113 28.55 -18.04 15.65
CA GLY A 113 27.37 -17.28 15.21
C GLY A 113 27.66 -15.93 14.54
N GLU A 114 28.91 -15.48 14.55
CA GLU A 114 29.34 -14.22 13.94
C GLU A 114 28.92 -14.10 12.47
N SER A 115 29.06 -15.19 11.72
CA SER A 115 28.71 -15.23 10.30
C SER A 115 27.22 -15.25 10.03
N VAL A 116 26.40 -15.73 10.97
CA VAL A 116 24.93 -15.70 10.89
C VAL A 116 24.45 -14.26 11.03
N VAL A 117 24.93 -13.57 12.07
CA VAL A 117 24.57 -12.18 12.35
C VAL A 117 25.06 -11.25 11.23
N GLY A 118 26.25 -11.52 10.69
CA GLY A 118 26.80 -10.77 9.55
C GLY A 118 26.17 -11.09 8.19
N GLY A 119 25.28 -12.08 8.10
CA GLY A 119 24.67 -12.51 6.83
C GLY A 119 25.67 -13.11 5.82
N ILE A 120 26.80 -13.62 6.32
CA ILE A 120 27.92 -14.11 5.49
C ILE A 120 27.69 -15.58 5.09
N VAL A 121 27.02 -16.36 5.94
CA VAL A 121 26.72 -17.78 5.70
C VAL A 121 25.24 -18.02 5.49
N SER A 122 24.91 -19.05 4.70
CA SER A 122 23.53 -19.53 4.58
C SER A 122 23.09 -20.26 5.85
N THR A 123 21.84 -20.08 6.24
CA THR A 123 21.24 -20.70 7.43
C THR A 123 20.14 -21.68 7.07
N ASP A 124 19.90 -22.66 7.95
CA ASP A 124 18.63 -23.36 7.98
C ASP A 124 17.59 -22.47 8.66
N ASP A 125 16.41 -22.35 8.05
CA ASP A 125 15.31 -21.55 8.58
C ASP A 125 14.16 -22.46 9.02
N LEU A 126 13.70 -22.27 10.24
CA LEU A 126 12.62 -23.04 10.86
C LEU A 126 11.57 -22.12 11.44
N VAL A 127 10.31 -22.54 11.36
CA VAL A 127 9.21 -21.93 12.12
C VAL A 127 8.64 -22.98 13.07
N VAL A 128 8.59 -22.64 14.35
CA VAL A 128 8.14 -23.53 15.43
C VAL A 128 7.01 -22.86 16.20
N ASP A 129 5.96 -23.61 16.52
CA ASP A 129 4.87 -23.16 17.40
C ASP A 129 4.68 -24.15 18.57
N ALA A 130 3.56 -24.01 19.29
CA ALA A 130 3.23 -24.89 20.40
C ALA A 130 2.95 -26.35 19.97
N ALA A 131 2.58 -26.60 18.70
CA ALA A 131 2.31 -27.92 18.16
C ALA A 131 3.59 -28.62 17.64
N GLY A 132 4.60 -27.86 17.23
CA GLY A 132 5.91 -28.37 16.82
C GLY A 132 6.54 -27.55 15.69
N VAL A 133 7.34 -28.21 14.85
CA VAL A 133 7.95 -27.57 13.68
C VAL A 133 6.89 -27.46 12.57
N LEU A 134 6.51 -26.22 12.23
CA LEU A 134 5.55 -25.91 11.18
C LEU A 134 6.16 -25.93 9.78
N SER A 135 7.39 -25.42 9.66
CA SER A 135 8.11 -25.38 8.39
C SER A 135 9.62 -25.45 8.61
N ARG A 136 10.33 -25.94 7.60
CA ARG A 136 11.78 -26.09 7.58
C ARG A 136 12.31 -25.86 6.18
N HIS A 137 13.34 -25.04 6.07
CA HIS A 137 14.18 -24.90 4.90
C HIS A 137 15.63 -25.20 5.29
N THR A 138 16.20 -26.26 4.71
CA THR A 138 17.61 -26.61 4.94
C THR A 138 18.46 -26.06 3.79
N ALA A 139 19.38 -25.14 4.09
CA ALA A 139 20.20 -24.49 3.08
C ALA A 139 21.46 -25.31 2.70
N ASP A 140 22.03 -24.95 1.55
CA ASP A 140 23.36 -25.39 1.10
C ASP A 140 24.46 -24.62 1.85
N LYS A 141 24.81 -25.07 3.07
CA LYS A 141 25.76 -24.38 3.96
C LYS A 141 27.20 -24.63 3.53
N ARG A 142 27.78 -23.71 2.75
CA ARG A 142 29.11 -23.89 2.12
C ARG A 142 30.28 -23.66 3.06
N GLU A 143 30.17 -22.66 3.92
CA GLU A 143 31.22 -22.22 4.83
C GLU A 143 30.69 -22.14 6.26
N MET A 144 31.59 -22.28 7.23
CA MET A 144 31.31 -22.09 8.65
C MET A 144 32.49 -21.41 9.34
N THR A 145 32.17 -20.64 10.37
CA THR A 145 33.16 -19.93 11.19
C THR A 145 33.63 -20.81 12.33
N VAL A 146 34.94 -20.95 12.48
CA VAL A 146 35.56 -21.76 13.53
C VAL A 146 36.66 -20.98 14.26
N TYR A 147 37.13 -21.56 15.36
CA TYR A 147 38.29 -21.06 16.09
C TYR A 147 39.56 -21.17 15.25
N SER A 148 40.38 -20.13 15.26
CA SER A 148 41.76 -20.15 14.78
C SER A 148 42.74 -19.90 15.93
N PRO A 149 44.06 -20.08 15.75
CA PRO A 149 45.04 -19.75 16.79
C PRO A 149 44.99 -18.28 17.24
N THR A 150 44.54 -17.38 16.37
CA THR A 150 44.41 -15.94 16.63
C THR A 150 43.07 -15.44 16.08
N GLY A 151 41.98 -15.63 16.85
CA GLY A 151 40.64 -15.19 16.49
C GLY A 151 39.79 -16.28 15.82
N THR A 152 39.08 -15.93 14.76
CA THR A 152 38.19 -16.83 14.02
C THR A 152 38.60 -16.93 12.55
N GLU A 153 38.24 -18.02 11.88
CA GLU A 153 38.43 -18.18 10.44
C GLU A 153 37.23 -18.87 9.79
N GLN A 154 37.03 -18.64 8.49
CA GLN A 154 36.06 -19.37 7.69
C GLN A 154 36.70 -20.64 7.13
N GLN A 155 35.98 -21.74 7.20
CA GLN A 155 36.36 -22.97 6.52
C GLN A 155 35.15 -23.64 5.83
N PRO A 156 35.38 -24.47 4.80
CA PRO A 156 34.30 -25.23 4.19
C PRO A 156 33.59 -26.15 5.20
N VAL A 157 32.27 -26.18 5.14
CA VAL A 157 31.49 -27.16 5.92
C VAL A 157 31.80 -28.56 5.39
N PRO A 158 32.06 -29.55 6.26
CA PRO A 158 32.24 -30.94 5.85
C PRO A 158 31.10 -31.42 4.95
N ALA A 159 31.42 -32.16 3.88
CA ALA A 159 30.44 -32.53 2.84
C ALA A 159 29.18 -33.22 3.40
N GLN A 160 29.32 -34.01 4.47
CA GLN A 160 28.21 -34.69 5.13
C GLN A 160 27.28 -33.75 5.90
N ARG A 161 27.76 -32.57 6.32
CA ARG A 161 27.02 -31.57 7.10
C ARG A 161 26.41 -30.45 6.25
N ARG A 162 26.94 -30.25 5.03
CA ARG A 162 26.58 -29.14 4.13
C ARG A 162 25.07 -29.03 3.87
N THR A 163 24.42 -30.15 3.62
CA THR A 163 22.97 -30.23 3.39
C THR A 163 22.21 -30.94 4.52
N ALA A 164 22.89 -31.23 5.64
CA ALA A 164 22.25 -31.79 6.82
C ALA A 164 21.54 -30.69 7.61
N PRO A 165 20.41 -31.00 8.28
CA PRO A 165 19.77 -30.07 9.20
C PRO A 165 20.69 -29.77 10.40
N VAL A 166 20.86 -28.50 10.74
CA VAL A 166 21.65 -28.07 11.91
C VAL A 166 20.97 -28.47 13.22
N LEU A 167 19.64 -28.29 13.28
CA LEU A 167 18.80 -28.68 14.41
C LEU A 167 17.80 -29.75 13.96
N ASP A 168 17.71 -30.84 14.70
CA ASP A 168 16.56 -31.75 14.59
C ASP A 168 15.31 -31.12 15.24
N ASP A 169 14.16 -31.76 15.07
CA ASP A 169 12.89 -31.22 15.58
C ASP A 169 12.87 -31.10 17.10
N ALA A 170 13.50 -32.05 17.81
CA ALA A 170 13.56 -32.03 19.27
C ALA A 170 14.37 -30.83 19.78
N ALA A 171 15.55 -30.58 19.19
CA ALA A 171 16.40 -29.44 19.52
C ALA A 171 15.75 -28.11 19.13
N ALA A 172 15.03 -28.05 17.99
CA ALA A 172 14.30 -26.85 17.58
C ALA A 172 13.17 -26.51 18.56
N ILE A 173 12.41 -27.51 19.02
CA ILE A 173 11.35 -27.34 20.03
C ILE A 173 11.95 -26.93 21.39
N GLU A 174 13.07 -27.54 21.79
CA GLU A 174 13.77 -27.16 23.03
C GLU A 174 14.22 -25.70 22.99
N LEU A 175 14.83 -25.27 21.89
CA LEU A 175 15.25 -23.89 21.68
C LEU A 175 14.07 -22.91 21.67
N ALA A 176 12.97 -23.25 20.99
CA ALA A 176 11.76 -22.42 20.98
C ALA A 176 11.15 -22.26 22.39
N ARG A 177 11.16 -23.32 23.21
CA ARG A 177 10.73 -23.25 24.62
C ARG A 177 11.66 -22.34 25.44
N LEU A 178 12.96 -22.38 25.19
CA LEU A 178 13.91 -21.46 25.83
C LEU A 178 13.59 -20.00 25.44
N GLY A 179 13.33 -19.74 24.16
CA GLY A 179 12.92 -18.42 23.66
C GLY A 179 11.63 -17.92 24.31
N THR A 180 10.62 -18.79 24.40
CA THR A 180 9.34 -18.45 25.05
C THR A 180 9.54 -17.99 26.49
N ARG A 181 10.34 -18.73 27.28
CA ARG A 181 10.66 -18.36 28.66
C ARG A 181 11.39 -17.02 28.77
N ILE A 182 12.25 -16.70 27.81
CA ILE A 182 12.97 -15.42 27.78
C ILE A 182 12.01 -14.28 27.43
N ALA A 183 11.14 -14.46 26.44
CA ALA A 183 10.11 -13.47 26.11
C ALA A 183 9.13 -13.22 27.27
N GLU A 184 8.71 -14.28 27.97
CA GLU A 184 7.89 -14.18 29.18
C GLU A 184 8.61 -13.39 30.29
N HIS A 185 9.90 -13.62 30.47
CA HIS A 185 10.71 -12.90 31.46
C HIS A 185 10.79 -11.39 31.16
N PHE A 186 10.96 -11.00 29.90
CA PHE A 186 11.06 -9.60 29.49
C PHE A 186 9.70 -8.93 29.20
N GLY A 187 8.61 -9.70 29.08
CA GLY A 187 7.27 -9.19 28.79
C GLY A 187 7.07 -8.68 27.35
N ALA A 188 8.00 -8.97 26.44
CA ALA A 188 7.96 -8.54 25.04
C ALA A 188 8.67 -9.55 24.13
N PRO A 189 8.30 -9.65 22.83
CA PRO A 189 9.01 -10.48 21.87
C PRO A 189 10.51 -10.14 21.80
N GLN A 190 11.34 -11.17 21.71
CA GLN A 190 12.80 -11.05 21.75
C GLN A 190 13.45 -11.58 20.46
N ASP A 191 14.51 -10.91 20.04
CA ASP A 191 15.53 -11.39 19.12
C ASP A 191 16.71 -11.90 19.95
N ILE A 192 17.03 -13.19 19.79
CA ILE A 192 17.92 -13.94 20.66
C ILE A 192 19.03 -14.58 19.84
N GLU A 193 20.28 -14.28 20.19
CA GLU A 193 21.43 -15.03 19.70
C GLU A 193 21.71 -16.23 20.61
N TRP A 194 21.95 -17.39 20.00
CA TRP A 194 22.19 -18.63 20.72
C TRP A 194 23.38 -19.41 20.13
N ALA A 195 24.00 -20.21 20.98
CA ALA A 195 25.07 -21.14 20.63
C ALA A 195 24.77 -22.51 21.23
N ARG A 196 25.14 -23.58 20.54
CA ARG A 196 24.97 -24.96 20.99
C ARG A 196 26.31 -25.67 21.02
N ALA A 197 26.62 -26.32 22.14
CA ALA A 197 27.82 -27.12 22.32
C ALA A 197 27.46 -28.36 23.16
N ASP A 198 27.96 -29.52 22.75
CA ASP A 198 27.69 -30.81 23.41
C ASP A 198 26.19 -31.07 23.64
N GLY A 199 25.37 -30.67 22.66
CA GLY A 199 23.91 -30.79 22.72
C GLY A 199 23.19 -29.72 23.55
N ALA A 200 23.89 -28.91 24.36
CA ALA A 200 23.29 -27.91 25.24
C ALA A 200 23.27 -26.50 24.63
N PHE A 201 22.19 -25.76 24.86
CA PHE A 201 22.03 -24.37 24.40
C PHE A 201 22.55 -23.34 25.41
N SER A 202 23.22 -22.31 24.90
CA SER A 202 23.63 -21.11 25.62
C SER A 202 23.05 -19.88 24.90
N VAL A 203 22.44 -18.98 25.67
CA VAL A 203 21.98 -17.68 25.17
C VAL A 203 23.12 -16.71 25.30
N VAL A 204 23.53 -16.09 24.19
CA VAL A 204 24.66 -15.16 24.18
C VAL A 204 24.21 -13.70 24.11
N GLN A 205 23.01 -13.43 23.57
CA GLN A 205 22.39 -12.12 23.56
C GLN A 205 20.85 -12.23 23.47
N SER A 206 20.14 -11.26 24.03
CA SER A 206 18.68 -11.09 23.88
C SER A 206 18.37 -9.60 23.81
N ARG A 207 17.48 -9.20 22.90
CA ARG A 207 17.02 -7.82 22.75
C ARG A 207 15.54 -7.77 22.33
N PRO A 208 14.78 -6.72 22.66
CA PRO A 208 13.39 -6.60 22.23
C PRO A 208 13.28 -6.42 20.71
N ILE A 209 12.28 -7.03 20.08
CA ILE A 209 11.96 -6.78 18.67
C ILE A 209 11.16 -5.48 18.57
N THR A 210 11.75 -4.43 18.00
CA THR A 210 11.12 -3.10 17.89
C THR A 210 10.30 -2.89 16.61
N ALA A 211 10.54 -3.69 15.57
CA ALA A 211 9.87 -3.58 14.28
C ALA A 211 9.15 -4.89 13.91
N LEU A 212 8.00 -5.14 14.54
CA LEU A 212 7.13 -6.27 14.18
C LEU A 212 5.92 -5.78 13.38
N PRO A 213 5.59 -6.41 12.24
CA PRO A 213 4.35 -6.11 11.54
C PRO A 213 3.14 -6.56 12.38
N GLU A 214 1.98 -5.99 12.06
CA GLU A 214 0.70 -6.48 12.56
C GLU A 214 0.51 -7.96 12.17
N PRO A 215 -0.02 -8.81 13.07
CA PRO A 215 -0.23 -10.22 12.77
C PRO A 215 -1.16 -10.37 11.56
N VAL A 216 -0.64 -10.96 10.48
CA VAL A 216 -1.45 -11.31 9.32
C VAL A 216 -2.28 -12.54 9.69
N GLY A 217 -3.60 -12.43 9.62
CA GLY A 217 -4.51 -13.56 9.82
C GLY A 217 -4.24 -14.70 8.83
N ASP A 218 -4.75 -15.90 9.12
CA ASP A 218 -4.59 -17.04 8.22
C ASP A 218 -5.18 -16.74 6.84
N ARG A 219 -4.44 -17.09 5.77
CA ARG A 219 -4.97 -16.98 4.41
C ARG A 219 -6.18 -17.90 4.28
N PRO A 220 -7.38 -17.40 3.98
CA PRO A 220 -8.55 -18.25 3.89
C PRO A 220 -8.41 -19.20 2.70
N THR A 221 -8.45 -20.51 2.99
CA THR A 221 -8.41 -21.58 1.98
C THR A 221 -9.77 -21.85 1.35
N THR A 222 -10.84 -21.30 1.94
CA THR A 222 -12.21 -21.40 1.44
C THR A 222 -12.91 -20.06 1.56
N TRP A 223 -13.60 -19.65 0.50
CA TRP A 223 -14.39 -18.41 0.47
C TRP A 223 -15.86 -18.82 0.46
N ALA A 224 -16.45 -18.90 1.66
CA ALA A 224 -17.84 -19.27 1.81
C ALA A 224 -18.73 -18.21 1.13
N ARG A 225 -19.63 -18.66 0.26
CA ARG A 225 -20.64 -17.79 -0.36
C ARG A 225 -21.83 -17.67 0.60
N PRO A 226 -22.32 -16.45 0.91
CA PRO A 226 -23.47 -16.25 1.79
C PRO A 226 -24.71 -17.07 1.39
N ASP A 227 -25.06 -17.01 0.11
CA ASP A 227 -26.04 -17.89 -0.55
C ASP A 227 -25.32 -18.79 -1.58
N PRO A 228 -25.22 -20.11 -1.37
CA PRO A 228 -24.57 -21.05 -2.31
C PRO A 228 -25.23 -21.15 -3.69
N THR A 229 -26.50 -20.74 -3.79
CA THR A 229 -27.29 -20.75 -5.03
C THR A 229 -27.28 -19.41 -5.74
N GLY A 230 -26.69 -18.37 -5.13
CA GLY A 230 -26.54 -17.04 -5.71
C GLY A 230 -25.45 -16.97 -6.78
N LEU A 231 -25.66 -16.05 -7.73
CA LEU A 231 -24.61 -15.61 -8.64
C LEU A 231 -23.82 -14.47 -7.98
N TYR A 232 -22.49 -14.56 -8.05
CA TYR A 232 -21.58 -13.54 -7.52
C TYR A 232 -20.58 -13.13 -8.60
N PHE A 233 -20.42 -11.83 -8.82
CA PHE A 233 -19.45 -11.31 -9.77
C PHE A 233 -18.99 -9.91 -9.39
N ARG A 234 -17.80 -9.54 -9.86
CA ARG A 234 -17.23 -8.20 -9.73
C ARG A 234 -17.35 -7.51 -11.09
N ALA A 235 -18.08 -6.41 -11.14
CA ALA A 235 -18.28 -5.59 -12.33
C ALA A 235 -18.71 -4.18 -11.93
N SER A 236 -18.64 -3.22 -12.85
CA SER A 236 -19.21 -1.88 -12.73
C SER A 236 -18.81 -1.16 -11.43
N ILE A 237 -19.72 -0.90 -10.49
CA ILE A 237 -19.39 -0.12 -9.27
C ILE A 237 -18.27 -0.78 -8.46
N VAL A 238 -18.20 -2.12 -8.48
CA VAL A 238 -17.16 -2.91 -7.79
C VAL A 238 -15.78 -2.72 -8.40
N GLU A 239 -15.67 -2.24 -9.64
CA GLU A 239 -14.37 -1.90 -10.24
C GLU A 239 -13.76 -0.65 -9.58
N GLN A 240 -14.57 0.18 -8.93
CA GLN A 240 -14.14 1.30 -8.09
C GLN A 240 -14.03 0.90 -6.61
N MET A 241 -14.03 -0.40 -6.31
CA MET A 241 -13.80 -1.00 -4.99
C MET A 241 -12.84 -2.19 -5.13
N PRO A 242 -11.60 -1.94 -5.59
CA PRO A 242 -10.65 -3.02 -5.88
C PRO A 242 -10.16 -3.75 -4.63
N ASP A 243 -10.11 -3.05 -3.50
CA ASP A 243 -9.53 -3.50 -2.24
C ASP A 243 -10.59 -4.04 -1.26
N PRO A 244 -10.16 -4.71 -0.17
CA PRO A 244 -11.06 -5.05 0.93
C PRO A 244 -11.74 -3.80 1.49
N LEU A 245 -13.07 -3.86 1.63
CA LEU A 245 -13.87 -2.78 2.18
C LEU A 245 -13.65 -2.63 3.69
N THR A 246 -13.67 -1.39 4.15
CA THR A 246 -13.76 -1.08 5.58
C THR A 246 -15.11 -1.54 6.14
N PRO A 247 -15.18 -2.00 7.40
CA PRO A 247 -16.41 -2.56 7.95
C PRO A 247 -17.61 -1.61 7.88
N LEU A 248 -17.41 -0.32 8.18
CA LEU A 248 -18.49 0.67 8.15
C LEU A 248 -19.01 0.88 6.72
N PHE A 249 -18.11 0.99 5.73
CA PHE A 249 -18.52 1.15 4.35
C PHE A 249 -19.22 -0.10 3.83
N ALA A 250 -18.71 -1.30 4.14
CA ALA A 250 -19.30 -2.58 3.76
C ALA A 250 -20.76 -2.72 4.27
N ASP A 251 -21.02 -2.34 5.52
CA ASP A 251 -22.36 -2.39 6.11
C ASP A 251 -23.33 -1.40 5.43
N LEU A 252 -22.86 -0.21 5.06
CA LEU A 252 -23.70 0.82 4.47
C LEU A 252 -23.95 0.61 2.97
N VAL A 253 -22.93 0.17 2.22
CA VAL A 253 -22.99 0.10 0.74
C VAL A 253 -23.86 -1.05 0.24
N ASP A 254 -23.90 -2.19 0.94
CA ASP A 254 -24.71 -3.35 0.57
C ASP A 254 -26.19 -3.00 0.45
N GLY A 255 -26.74 -2.39 1.51
CA GLY A 255 -28.12 -1.95 1.53
C GLY A 255 -28.41 -0.84 0.50
N SER A 256 -27.46 0.08 0.31
CA SER A 256 -27.61 1.21 -0.61
C SER A 256 -27.72 0.76 -2.08
N VAL A 257 -26.80 -0.10 -2.51
CA VAL A 257 -26.77 -0.61 -3.89
C VAL A 257 -27.98 -1.49 -4.18
N GLY A 258 -28.36 -2.37 -3.26
CA GLY A 258 -29.55 -3.21 -3.40
C GLY A 258 -30.83 -2.39 -3.59
N ARG A 259 -31.03 -1.33 -2.78
CA ARG A 259 -32.17 -0.40 -2.92
C ARG A 259 -32.16 0.33 -4.26
N SER A 260 -31.00 0.87 -4.66
CA SER A 260 -30.88 1.64 -5.91
C SER A 260 -31.18 0.79 -7.15
N ILE A 261 -30.62 -0.42 -7.23
CA ILE A 261 -30.88 -1.33 -8.37
C ILE A 261 -32.34 -1.79 -8.35
N SER A 262 -32.88 -2.10 -7.17
CA SER A 262 -34.29 -2.49 -7.05
C SER A 262 -35.23 -1.38 -7.53
N ALA A 263 -34.94 -0.12 -7.20
CA ALA A 263 -35.70 1.03 -7.68
C ALA A 263 -35.60 1.19 -9.21
N LEU A 264 -34.41 1.00 -9.79
CA LEU A 264 -34.24 1.03 -11.25
C LEU A 264 -35.05 -0.09 -11.94
N MET A 265 -35.00 -1.30 -11.40
CA MET A 265 -35.69 -2.47 -11.96
C MET A 265 -37.20 -2.37 -11.80
N ALA A 266 -37.67 -1.84 -10.68
CA ALA A 266 -39.08 -1.52 -10.44
C ALA A 266 -39.62 -0.54 -11.50
N GLN A 267 -38.85 0.51 -11.81
CA GLN A 267 -39.21 1.45 -12.87
C GLN A 267 -39.23 0.82 -14.27
N ALA A 268 -38.33 -0.14 -14.52
CA ALA A 268 -38.19 -0.77 -15.83
C ALA A 268 -39.16 -1.94 -16.09
N PHE A 269 -39.52 -2.70 -15.05
CA PHE A 269 -40.23 -3.97 -15.18
C PHE A 269 -41.44 -4.12 -14.23
N GLY A 270 -41.69 -3.14 -13.35
CA GLY A 270 -42.72 -3.16 -12.31
C GLY A 270 -42.19 -3.58 -10.93
N ASP A 271 -42.90 -3.17 -9.88
CA ASP A 271 -42.51 -3.39 -8.46
C ASP A 271 -42.50 -4.88 -8.04
N ASP A 272 -43.14 -5.75 -8.81
CA ASP A 272 -43.33 -7.18 -8.53
C ASP A 272 -42.18 -8.08 -9.03
N VAL A 273 -41.12 -7.50 -9.60
CA VAL A 273 -40.05 -8.27 -10.28
C VAL A 273 -38.99 -8.77 -9.33
N LEU A 274 -38.65 -7.96 -8.33
CA LEU A 274 -37.63 -8.27 -7.35
C LEU A 274 -38.25 -8.36 -5.96
N GLU A 275 -37.87 -9.40 -5.23
CA GLU A 275 -38.12 -9.53 -3.81
C GLU A 275 -36.96 -8.90 -3.01
N PRO A 276 -37.17 -8.60 -1.72
CA PRO A 276 -36.07 -8.29 -0.82
C PRO A 276 -34.96 -9.36 -0.90
N ASP A 277 -33.71 -8.93 -0.88
CA ASP A 277 -32.49 -9.75 -0.93
C ASP A 277 -32.26 -10.51 -2.25
N ASP A 278 -33.04 -10.26 -3.30
CA ASP A 278 -32.76 -10.82 -4.63
C ASP A 278 -31.50 -10.23 -5.26
N ILE A 279 -31.16 -9.00 -4.89
CA ILE A 279 -30.00 -8.26 -5.35
C ILE A 279 -29.34 -7.59 -4.16
N GLY A 280 -28.01 -7.70 -4.09
CA GLY A 280 -27.21 -7.03 -3.07
C GLY A 280 -25.79 -6.81 -3.53
N LEU A 281 -24.99 -6.26 -2.62
CA LEU A 281 -23.55 -6.10 -2.75
C LEU A 281 -22.81 -6.69 -1.53
N PRO A 282 -22.97 -7.99 -1.21
CA PRO A 282 -22.35 -8.57 -0.03
C PRO A 282 -20.83 -8.59 -0.14
N THR A 283 -20.20 -8.64 1.03
CA THR A 283 -18.75 -8.78 1.17
C THR A 283 -18.37 -10.25 1.31
N ILE A 284 -17.42 -10.73 0.49
CA ILE A 284 -16.83 -12.07 0.59
C ILE A 284 -15.33 -11.89 0.78
N ASN A 285 -14.82 -12.33 1.93
CA ASN A 285 -13.42 -12.17 2.32
C ASN A 285 -12.92 -10.71 2.24
N GLY A 286 -13.74 -9.77 2.72
CA GLY A 286 -13.44 -8.33 2.66
C GLY A 286 -13.76 -7.67 1.31
N TYR A 287 -13.96 -8.43 0.23
CA TYR A 287 -14.20 -7.84 -1.10
C TYR A 287 -15.69 -7.76 -1.44
N ALA A 288 -16.12 -6.66 -2.04
CA ALA A 288 -17.48 -6.50 -2.56
C ALA A 288 -17.76 -7.41 -3.76
N TYR A 289 -18.97 -7.97 -3.82
CA TYR A 289 -19.50 -8.72 -4.96
C TYR A 289 -20.93 -8.31 -5.23
N TYR A 290 -21.30 -8.16 -6.50
CA TYR A 290 -22.71 -8.19 -6.85
C TYR A 290 -23.28 -9.55 -6.54
N HIS A 291 -24.41 -9.59 -5.83
CA HIS A 291 -25.21 -10.78 -5.61
C HIS A 291 -26.50 -10.68 -6.41
N TYR A 292 -26.81 -11.74 -7.15
CA TYR A 292 -28.12 -11.95 -7.76
C TYR A 292 -28.64 -13.34 -7.43
N ARG A 293 -29.86 -13.42 -6.90
CA ARG A 293 -30.55 -14.70 -6.74
C ARG A 293 -30.95 -15.23 -8.12
N LEU A 294 -30.70 -16.52 -8.36
CA LEU A 294 -31.02 -17.14 -9.66
C LEU A 294 -32.51 -17.02 -10.04
N ALA A 295 -33.40 -17.01 -9.04
CA ALA A 295 -34.85 -16.82 -9.25
C ALA A 295 -35.19 -15.41 -9.75
N ALA A 296 -34.51 -14.37 -9.24
CA ALA A 296 -34.66 -13.00 -9.69
C ALA A 296 -34.27 -12.85 -11.17
N PHE A 297 -33.14 -13.45 -11.57
CA PHE A 297 -32.69 -13.43 -12.96
C PHE A 297 -33.72 -14.07 -13.91
N ARG A 298 -34.36 -15.18 -13.50
CA ARG A 298 -35.43 -15.82 -14.28
C ARG A 298 -36.67 -14.94 -14.41
N ARG A 299 -37.08 -14.23 -13.35
CA ARG A 299 -38.20 -13.29 -13.37
C ARG A 299 -37.94 -12.12 -14.32
N ILE A 300 -36.74 -11.54 -14.27
CA ILE A 300 -36.31 -10.47 -15.19
C ILE A 300 -36.36 -10.98 -16.64
N LEU A 301 -35.78 -12.16 -16.91
CA LEU A 301 -35.74 -12.72 -18.26
C LEU A 301 -37.15 -13.00 -18.80
N TRP A 302 -38.08 -13.45 -17.95
CA TRP A 302 -39.48 -13.65 -18.32
C TRP A 302 -40.18 -12.36 -18.75
N LYS A 303 -39.91 -11.23 -18.06
CA LYS A 303 -40.47 -9.91 -18.40
C LYS A 303 -39.72 -9.16 -19.51
N SER A 304 -38.60 -9.70 -20.00
CA SER A 304 -37.78 -9.07 -21.04
C SER A 304 -38.52 -8.66 -22.33
N PRO A 305 -39.54 -9.38 -22.85
CA PRO A 305 -40.27 -8.93 -24.04
C PRO A 305 -41.07 -7.64 -23.81
N ALA A 306 -41.60 -7.44 -22.60
CA ALA A 306 -42.29 -6.21 -22.22
C ALA A 306 -41.30 -5.03 -22.08
N ALA A 307 -40.10 -5.30 -21.57
CA ALA A 307 -39.05 -4.30 -21.42
C ALA A 307 -38.44 -3.86 -22.77
N VAL A 308 -38.29 -4.77 -23.73
CA VAL A 308 -37.89 -4.42 -25.11
C VAL A 308 -38.91 -3.46 -25.74
N LYS A 309 -40.21 -3.71 -25.53
CA LYS A 309 -41.29 -2.84 -26.00
C LYS A 309 -41.30 -1.48 -25.29
N MET A 310 -40.89 -1.41 -24.02
CA MET A 310 -40.74 -0.17 -23.26
C MET A 310 -39.49 0.62 -23.68
N LEU A 311 -38.37 -0.05 -23.97
CA LEU A 311 -37.13 0.56 -24.49
C LEU A 311 -37.33 1.18 -25.88
N MET A 312 -38.26 0.63 -26.69
CA MET A 312 -38.67 1.16 -27.99
C MET A 312 -39.82 2.20 -27.90
N GLY A 313 -40.34 2.49 -26.70
CA GLY A 313 -41.29 3.57 -26.44
C GLY A 313 -40.61 4.94 -26.37
N PRO A 314 -41.37 6.05 -26.26
CA PRO A 314 -40.78 7.37 -26.04
C PRO A 314 -39.85 7.33 -24.80
N PRO A 315 -38.72 8.04 -24.83
CA PRO A 315 -37.64 7.86 -23.84
C PRO A 315 -38.22 7.97 -22.44
N ALA A 316 -38.16 6.85 -21.71
CA ALA A 316 -38.59 6.78 -20.32
C ALA A 316 -37.88 7.92 -19.58
N THR A 317 -38.64 8.88 -19.09
CA THR A 317 -38.15 10.20 -18.71
C THR A 317 -37.08 10.15 -17.60
N VAL A 318 -36.92 9.03 -16.89
CA VAL A 318 -36.06 8.88 -15.69
C VAL A 318 -34.69 8.31 -16.05
N GLY A 319 -34.60 7.48 -17.09
CA GLY A 319 -33.37 6.84 -17.54
C GLY A 319 -32.72 7.53 -18.75
N GLY A 320 -31.44 7.24 -19.00
CA GLY A 320 -30.69 7.79 -20.12
C GLY A 320 -30.27 9.25 -19.92
N VAL A 321 -29.77 9.88 -20.98
CA VAL A 321 -29.09 11.18 -20.91
C VAL A 321 -29.99 12.30 -20.36
N THR A 322 -31.25 12.37 -20.81
CA THR A 322 -32.20 13.40 -20.38
C THR A 322 -32.60 13.21 -18.91
N GLY A 323 -32.94 11.99 -18.50
CA GLY A 323 -33.27 11.69 -17.10
C GLY A 323 -32.12 11.99 -16.15
N TRP A 324 -30.89 11.67 -16.56
CA TRP A 324 -29.70 12.05 -15.80
C TRP A 324 -29.50 13.57 -15.71
N ARG A 325 -29.58 14.30 -16.83
CA ARG A 325 -29.38 15.76 -16.86
C ARG A 325 -30.43 16.52 -16.04
N ASP A 326 -31.68 16.13 -16.17
CA ASP A 326 -32.80 16.92 -15.65
C ASP A 326 -33.21 16.48 -14.24
N ARG A 327 -32.81 15.29 -13.78
CA ARG A 327 -33.20 14.75 -12.47
C ARG A 327 -32.06 14.20 -11.63
N SER A 328 -31.41 13.13 -12.07
CA SER A 328 -30.46 12.40 -11.21
C SER A 328 -29.25 13.26 -10.84
N HIS A 329 -28.69 14.00 -11.79
CA HIS A 329 -27.55 14.88 -11.54
C HIS A 329 -27.90 16.08 -10.65
N PRO A 330 -28.96 16.87 -10.92
CA PRO A 330 -29.36 17.95 -10.01
C PRO A 330 -29.69 17.47 -8.58
N ARG A 331 -30.35 16.31 -8.44
CA ARG A 331 -30.68 15.73 -7.13
C ARG A 331 -29.41 15.35 -6.35
N TYR A 332 -28.46 14.70 -7.00
CA TYR A 332 -27.16 14.38 -6.40
C TYR A 332 -26.41 15.64 -5.96
N VAL A 333 -26.29 16.63 -6.84
CA VAL A 333 -25.63 17.91 -6.54
C VAL A 333 -26.31 18.63 -5.37
N ALA A 334 -27.64 18.63 -5.31
CA ALA A 334 -28.38 19.25 -4.20
C ALA A 334 -28.15 18.51 -2.86
N ALA A 335 -28.11 17.17 -2.87
CA ALA A 335 -27.81 16.38 -1.68
C ALA A 335 -26.40 16.68 -1.16
N VAL A 336 -25.40 16.69 -2.03
CA VAL A 336 -24.01 17.04 -1.68
C VAL A 336 -23.94 18.47 -1.15
N ALA A 337 -24.55 19.45 -1.82
CA ALA A 337 -24.52 20.85 -1.40
C ALA A 337 -25.14 21.07 -0.01
N THR A 338 -26.20 20.32 0.31
CA THR A 338 -26.89 20.41 1.61
C THR A 338 -25.97 20.01 2.76
N TRP A 339 -25.22 18.91 2.59
CA TRP A 339 -24.31 18.42 3.62
C TRP A 339 -22.98 19.18 3.64
N ALA A 340 -22.44 19.57 2.48
CA ALA A 340 -21.20 20.33 2.37
C ALA A 340 -21.31 21.75 2.99
N ALA A 341 -22.50 22.31 3.08
CA ALA A 341 -22.74 23.62 3.72
C ALA A 341 -22.61 23.59 5.25
N ARG A 342 -22.45 22.40 5.86
CA ARG A 342 -22.42 22.20 7.30
C ARG A 342 -21.03 21.76 7.72
N ALA A 343 -20.45 22.41 8.73
CA ALA A 343 -19.18 21.96 9.29
C ALA A 343 -19.39 20.66 10.07
N ALA A 344 -18.69 19.59 9.71
CA ALA A 344 -18.86 18.27 10.34
C ALA A 344 -18.67 18.30 11.86
N ALA A 345 -17.79 19.18 12.36
CA ALA A 345 -17.53 19.38 13.79
C ALA A 345 -18.77 19.89 14.57
N ASP A 346 -19.72 20.53 13.89
CA ASP A 346 -20.92 21.11 14.49
C ASP A 346 -22.14 20.17 14.40
N ILE A 347 -22.01 19.01 13.77
CA ILE A 347 -23.11 18.06 13.56
C ILE A 347 -23.07 16.99 14.66
N PRO A 348 -24.18 16.71 15.36
CA PRO A 348 -24.27 15.60 16.31
C PRO A 348 -23.92 14.25 15.67
N SER A 349 -23.25 13.36 16.40
CA SER A 349 -22.74 12.09 15.86
C SER A 349 -23.80 11.19 15.21
N VAL A 350 -25.03 11.17 15.75
CA VAL A 350 -26.15 10.40 15.16
C VAL A 350 -26.54 10.99 13.80
N GLU A 351 -26.61 12.31 13.71
CA GLU A 351 -26.97 13.00 12.46
C GLU A 351 -25.83 12.92 11.42
N LEU A 352 -24.57 12.83 11.86
CA LEU A 352 -23.43 12.57 10.97
C LEU A 352 -23.58 11.21 10.27
N ILE A 353 -23.93 10.15 11.00
CA ILE A 353 -24.12 8.80 10.42
C ILE A 353 -25.28 8.81 9.42
N ASP A 354 -26.39 9.47 9.77
CA ASP A 354 -27.53 9.63 8.85
C ASP A 354 -27.13 10.41 7.58
N GLY A 355 -26.28 11.43 7.73
CA GLY A 355 -25.73 12.19 6.61
C GLY A 355 -24.83 11.37 5.70
N VAL A 356 -23.93 10.55 6.27
CA VAL A 356 -23.09 9.62 5.52
C VAL A 356 -23.97 8.63 4.74
N ALA A 357 -24.97 8.02 5.39
CA ALA A 357 -25.89 7.10 4.72
C ALA A 357 -26.68 7.80 3.60
N THR A 358 -27.14 9.03 3.83
CA THR A 358 -27.88 9.84 2.83
C THR A 358 -27.01 10.16 1.61
N LEU A 359 -25.75 10.56 1.83
CA LEU A 359 -24.81 10.86 0.75
C LEU A 359 -24.42 9.60 -0.02
N LEU A 360 -24.25 8.48 0.67
CA LEU A 360 -23.98 7.18 0.05
C LEU A 360 -25.16 6.75 -0.84
N ASP A 361 -26.39 6.85 -0.33
CA ASP A 361 -27.62 6.57 -1.11
C ASP A 361 -27.74 7.49 -2.33
N ALA A 362 -27.45 8.78 -2.18
CA ALA A 362 -27.43 9.70 -3.30
C ALA A 362 -26.36 9.31 -4.35
N GLY A 363 -25.18 8.87 -3.90
CA GLY A 363 -24.09 8.40 -4.75
C GLY A 363 -24.42 7.12 -5.50
N THR A 364 -25.01 6.12 -4.84
CA THR A 364 -25.41 4.86 -5.48
C THR A 364 -26.57 5.06 -6.45
N GLU A 365 -27.57 5.89 -6.11
CA GLU A 365 -28.64 6.33 -7.03
C GLU A 365 -28.05 7.00 -8.27
N TYR A 366 -27.11 7.94 -8.07
CA TYR A 366 -26.46 8.66 -9.16
C TYR A 366 -25.66 7.73 -10.07
N TYR A 367 -24.86 6.83 -9.49
CA TYR A 367 -24.09 5.85 -10.25
C TYR A 367 -24.99 4.90 -11.04
N THR A 368 -26.08 4.45 -10.43
CA THR A 368 -27.10 3.60 -11.10
C THR A 368 -27.74 4.35 -12.27
N ALA A 369 -28.00 5.65 -12.14
CA ALA A 369 -28.45 6.46 -13.27
C ALA A 369 -27.41 6.54 -14.40
N VAL A 370 -26.11 6.67 -14.07
CA VAL A 370 -25.01 6.65 -15.05
C VAL A 370 -24.92 5.31 -15.78
N GLN A 371 -25.18 4.18 -15.11
CA GLN A 371 -25.23 2.86 -15.75
C GLN A 371 -26.28 2.77 -16.88
N SER A 372 -27.33 3.61 -16.86
CA SER A 372 -28.29 3.69 -17.97
C SER A 372 -27.76 4.45 -19.20
N ILE A 373 -26.71 5.25 -19.03
CA ILE A 373 -26.12 6.11 -20.08
C ILE A 373 -24.96 5.40 -20.77
N VAL A 374 -24.13 4.69 -20.02
CA VAL A 374 -22.91 4.04 -20.55
C VAL A 374 -23.21 3.11 -21.74
N PRO A 375 -24.22 2.22 -21.69
CA PRO A 375 -24.57 1.37 -22.84
C PRO A 375 -25.06 2.16 -24.06
N LEU A 376 -25.78 3.27 -23.84
CA LEU A 376 -26.23 4.14 -24.93
C LEU A 376 -25.04 4.82 -25.62
N ALA A 377 -24.08 5.33 -24.83
CA ALA A 377 -22.85 5.93 -25.36
C ALA A 377 -22.02 4.89 -26.12
N ALA A 378 -21.81 3.70 -25.53
CA ALA A 378 -21.06 2.62 -26.16
C ALA A 378 -21.72 2.14 -27.47
N THR A 379 -23.04 1.97 -27.47
CA THR A 379 -23.78 1.57 -28.68
C THR A 379 -23.68 2.64 -29.76
N SER A 380 -23.82 3.92 -29.38
CA SER A 380 -23.68 5.04 -30.33
C SER A 380 -22.29 5.09 -30.95
N GLU A 381 -21.22 4.93 -30.16
CA GLU A 381 -19.86 4.83 -30.65
C GLU A 381 -19.69 3.64 -31.61
N LEU A 382 -20.12 2.45 -31.21
CA LEU A 382 -19.96 1.23 -32.00
C LEU A 382 -20.70 1.33 -33.34
N THR A 383 -21.94 1.83 -33.33
CA THR A 383 -22.74 2.04 -34.54
C THR A 383 -22.10 3.10 -35.43
N PHE A 384 -21.66 4.22 -34.88
CA PHE A 384 -20.99 5.27 -35.64
C PHE A 384 -19.69 4.75 -36.27
N ARG A 385 -18.84 4.06 -35.51
CA ARG A 385 -17.59 3.48 -36.02
C ARG A 385 -17.85 2.44 -37.09
N ALA A 386 -18.84 1.57 -36.90
CA ALA A 386 -19.21 0.58 -37.91
C ALA A 386 -19.71 1.23 -39.20
N PHE A 387 -20.54 2.27 -39.10
CA PHE A 387 -20.99 3.05 -40.25
C PHE A 387 -19.82 3.73 -40.97
N HIS A 388 -19.01 4.50 -40.22
CA HIS A 388 -17.89 5.24 -40.78
C HIS A 388 -16.87 4.31 -41.44
N ASP A 389 -16.36 3.31 -40.71
CA ASP A 389 -15.25 2.49 -41.18
C ASP A 389 -15.63 1.56 -42.33
N ARG A 390 -16.90 1.17 -42.45
CA ARG A 390 -17.38 0.29 -43.54
C ARG A 390 -17.91 1.04 -44.74
N LEU A 391 -18.61 2.16 -44.54
CA LEU A 391 -19.38 2.83 -45.61
C LEU A 391 -18.80 4.18 -46.02
N VAL A 392 -17.96 4.80 -45.19
CA VAL A 392 -17.45 6.16 -45.43
C VAL A 392 -15.95 6.17 -45.68
N ARG A 393 -15.16 5.50 -44.82
CA ARG A 393 -13.69 5.59 -44.76
C ARG A 393 -13.02 5.14 -46.06
N ARG A 394 -12.04 5.92 -46.53
CA ARG A 394 -11.15 5.60 -47.67
C ARG A 394 -9.73 5.28 -47.19
N ASN A 395 -8.92 4.72 -48.09
CA ASN A 395 -7.50 4.47 -47.81
C ASN A 395 -6.77 5.78 -47.47
N GLY A 396 -6.04 5.78 -46.34
CA GLY A 396 -5.32 6.95 -45.84
C GLY A 396 -6.13 7.89 -44.95
N GLU A 397 -7.42 7.63 -44.73
CA GLU A 397 -8.25 8.37 -43.77
C GLU A 397 -8.24 7.72 -42.38
N PRO A 398 -8.43 8.49 -41.30
CA PRO A 398 -8.43 7.96 -39.94
C PRO A 398 -9.64 7.06 -39.67
N ALA A 399 -9.56 6.26 -38.61
CA ALA A 399 -10.68 5.45 -38.16
C ALA A 399 -11.77 6.31 -37.50
N GLY A 400 -12.99 5.77 -37.43
CA GLY A 400 -14.15 6.47 -36.88
C GLY A 400 -13.96 7.01 -35.46
N TYR A 401 -13.12 6.36 -34.64
CA TYR A 401 -12.88 6.82 -33.27
C TYR A 401 -12.22 8.22 -33.22
N THR A 402 -11.44 8.62 -34.23
CA THR A 402 -10.79 9.95 -34.28
C THR A 402 -11.83 11.08 -34.22
N PHE A 403 -13.03 10.87 -34.75
CA PHE A 403 -14.11 11.84 -34.73
C PHE A 403 -14.79 11.98 -33.36
N LEU A 404 -14.52 11.04 -32.45
CA LEU A 404 -15.07 10.99 -31.10
C LEU A 404 -14.09 11.49 -30.03
N LEU A 405 -12.90 11.94 -30.43
CA LEU A 405 -11.87 12.48 -29.55
C LEU A 405 -11.90 14.01 -29.49
N GLY A 406 -11.06 14.60 -28.64
CA GLY A 406 -10.87 16.06 -28.57
C GLY A 406 -11.93 16.79 -27.74
N PHE A 407 -12.76 16.09 -26.97
CA PHE A 407 -13.63 16.71 -25.97
C PHE A 407 -12.84 17.09 -24.72
N ASP A 408 -13.12 18.28 -24.18
CA ASP A 408 -12.43 18.82 -23.00
C ASP A 408 -13.13 18.31 -21.72
N SER A 409 -12.78 17.08 -21.32
CA SER A 409 -13.36 16.39 -20.17
C SER A 409 -12.85 16.95 -18.84
N GLN A 410 -13.55 16.64 -17.72
CA GLN A 410 -13.11 17.07 -16.39
C GLN A 410 -11.70 16.57 -16.03
N PRO A 411 -11.32 15.30 -16.29
CA PRO A 411 -9.94 14.85 -16.08
C PRO A 411 -8.89 15.64 -16.88
N ILE A 412 -9.18 15.97 -18.13
CA ILE A 412 -8.27 16.77 -18.98
C ILE A 412 -8.11 18.19 -18.43
N ARG A 413 -9.20 18.79 -17.92
CA ARG A 413 -9.15 20.10 -17.26
C ARG A 413 -8.36 20.09 -15.95
N ALA A 414 -8.47 19.01 -15.17
CA ALA A 414 -7.68 18.82 -13.97
C ALA A 414 -6.19 18.74 -14.31
N GLU A 415 -5.80 17.92 -15.29
CA GLU A 415 -4.42 17.82 -15.75
C GLU A 415 -3.87 19.16 -16.26
N LYS A 416 -4.63 19.87 -17.10
CA LYS A 416 -4.28 21.24 -17.55
C LYS A 416 -4.06 22.19 -16.38
N SER A 417 -4.94 22.15 -15.37
CA SER A 417 -4.79 22.98 -14.18
C SER A 417 -3.51 22.69 -13.40
N LEU A 418 -3.07 21.42 -13.31
CA LEU A 418 -1.79 21.06 -12.68
C LEU A 418 -0.59 21.52 -13.53
N TYR A 419 -0.70 21.42 -14.85
CA TYR A 419 0.31 21.93 -15.77
C TYR A 419 0.45 23.46 -15.69
N ASP A 420 -0.67 24.18 -15.59
CA ASP A 420 -0.69 25.64 -15.43
C ASP A 420 -0.04 26.04 -14.10
N LEU A 421 -0.28 25.29 -13.02
CA LEU A 421 0.39 25.48 -11.72
C LEU A 421 1.91 25.29 -11.80
N ALA A 422 2.37 24.27 -12.52
CA ALA A 422 3.80 24.06 -12.76
C ALA A 422 4.38 25.21 -13.59
N THR A 423 3.69 25.64 -14.64
CA THR A 423 4.14 26.74 -15.51
C THR A 423 4.23 28.05 -14.75
N ALA A 424 3.24 28.36 -13.90
CA ALA A 424 3.26 29.54 -13.03
C ALA A 424 4.45 29.53 -12.07
N ALA A 425 4.76 28.38 -11.48
CA ALA A 425 5.91 28.25 -10.59
C ALA A 425 7.27 28.40 -11.31
N ARG A 426 7.40 28.02 -12.59
CA ARG A 426 8.64 28.24 -13.35
C ARG A 426 8.99 29.71 -13.55
N ALA A 427 8.00 30.60 -13.50
CA ALA A 427 8.23 32.04 -13.65
C ALA A 427 9.00 32.64 -12.45
N ASP A 428 9.07 31.92 -11.33
CA ASP A 428 9.81 32.30 -10.13
C ASP A 428 10.81 31.17 -9.75
N PRO A 429 12.12 31.37 -9.97
CA PRO A 429 13.14 30.38 -9.64
C PRO A 429 13.19 29.98 -8.16
N GLY A 430 12.84 30.90 -7.24
CA GLY A 430 12.79 30.62 -5.80
C GLY A 430 11.65 29.65 -5.46
N LEU A 431 10.47 29.91 -6.02
CA LEU A 431 9.30 29.04 -5.89
C LEU A 431 9.52 27.66 -6.53
N ALA A 432 10.06 27.61 -7.75
CA ALA A 432 10.34 26.36 -8.45
C ALA A 432 11.34 25.47 -7.68
N GLY A 433 12.38 26.07 -7.11
CA GLY A 433 13.36 25.35 -6.28
C GLY A 433 12.74 24.81 -5.00
N ALA A 434 11.95 25.62 -4.31
CA ALA A 434 11.33 25.26 -3.04
C ALA A 434 10.28 24.15 -3.15
N LEU A 435 9.47 24.13 -4.23
CA LEU A 435 8.41 23.14 -4.43
C LEU A 435 8.89 21.68 -4.41
N SER A 436 10.18 21.45 -4.71
CA SER A 436 10.80 20.11 -4.60
C SER A 436 10.87 19.59 -3.15
N GLY A 437 10.91 20.48 -2.15
CA GLY A 437 10.97 20.15 -0.73
C GLY A 437 9.71 20.50 0.07
N VAL A 438 8.63 20.93 -0.60
CA VAL A 438 7.36 21.26 0.07
C VAL A 438 6.62 20.00 0.53
N GLU A 439 6.41 19.85 1.82
CA GLU A 439 5.53 18.81 2.35
C GLU A 439 4.05 19.09 2.04
N PRO A 440 3.23 18.07 1.70
CA PRO A 440 1.81 18.25 1.38
C PRO A 440 1.02 18.99 2.46
N ALA A 441 1.38 18.81 3.75
CA ALA A 441 0.73 19.48 4.87
C ALA A 441 0.78 21.01 4.80
N MET A 442 1.80 21.60 4.16
CA MET A 442 1.92 23.07 4.00
C MET A 442 0.94 23.61 2.95
N LEU A 443 0.37 22.75 2.10
CA LEU A 443 -0.60 23.16 1.08
C LEU A 443 -2.02 23.30 1.64
N VAL A 444 -2.32 22.54 2.70
CA VAL A 444 -3.65 22.46 3.32
C VAL A 444 -3.68 23.14 4.70
N GLY A 445 -2.52 23.31 5.34
CA GLY A 445 -2.35 23.86 6.69
C GLY A 445 -1.75 25.27 6.71
N ASP A 446 -0.53 25.41 7.23
CA ASP A 446 0.15 26.70 7.48
C ASP A 446 0.23 27.60 6.23
N ASP A 447 0.01 28.90 6.43
CA ASP A 447 0.11 29.93 5.39
C ASP A 447 1.55 30.47 5.24
N SER A 448 2.48 30.04 6.10
CA SER A 448 3.89 30.44 6.03
C SER A 448 4.54 30.02 4.72
N ALA A 449 5.40 30.89 4.19
CA ALA A 449 6.16 30.61 2.98
C ALA A 449 7.38 29.74 3.31
N PRO A 450 7.74 28.78 2.43
CA PRO A 450 8.99 28.04 2.58
C PRO A 450 10.21 28.98 2.59
N ASP A 451 11.27 28.55 3.28
CA ASP A 451 12.51 29.33 3.36
C ASP A 451 13.04 29.70 1.97
N GLY A 452 13.30 30.99 1.76
CA GLY A 452 13.84 31.52 0.50
C GLY A 452 12.81 31.77 -0.60
N VAL A 453 11.51 31.60 -0.33
CA VAL A 453 10.42 31.95 -1.26
C VAL A 453 9.80 33.29 -0.88
N ASP A 454 9.50 34.13 -1.88
CA ASP A 454 8.73 35.36 -1.64
C ASP A 454 7.33 35.03 -1.10
N PRO A 455 6.91 35.57 0.07
CA PRO A 455 5.60 35.27 0.63
C PRO A 455 4.42 35.63 -0.28
N GLY A 456 4.55 36.67 -1.11
CA GLY A 456 3.53 37.06 -2.06
C GLY A 456 3.36 36.04 -3.19
N ALA A 457 4.47 35.63 -3.80
CA ALA A 457 4.51 34.59 -4.82
C ALA A 457 3.96 33.25 -4.29
N TRP A 458 4.36 32.86 -3.07
CA TRP A 458 3.84 31.67 -2.39
C TRP A 458 2.32 31.75 -2.19
N ALA A 459 1.81 32.85 -1.65
CA ALA A 459 0.38 33.02 -1.41
C ALA A 459 -0.46 32.92 -2.68
N VAL A 460 0.00 33.52 -3.79
CA VAL A 460 -0.68 33.46 -5.09
C VAL A 460 -0.70 32.04 -5.63
N TRP A 461 0.44 31.35 -5.64
CA TRP A 461 0.54 29.99 -6.15
C TRP A 461 -0.26 29.00 -5.30
N ARG A 462 -0.14 29.08 -3.97
CA ARG A 462 -0.92 28.24 -3.04
C ARG A 462 -2.42 28.46 -3.19
N ALA A 463 -2.87 29.69 -3.40
CA ALA A 463 -4.28 29.97 -3.69
C ALA A 463 -4.74 29.35 -5.02
N GLN A 464 -3.89 29.30 -6.05
CA GLN A 464 -4.19 28.57 -7.29
C GLN A 464 -4.28 27.06 -7.04
N PHE A 465 -3.37 26.50 -6.24
CA PHE A 465 -3.38 25.08 -5.89
C PHE A 465 -4.64 24.71 -5.10
N ARG A 466 -5.04 25.51 -4.11
CA ARG A 466 -6.29 25.32 -3.37
C ARG A 466 -7.51 25.36 -4.29
N ARG A 467 -7.57 26.29 -5.25
CA ARG A 467 -8.64 26.30 -6.27
C ARG A 467 -8.66 25.05 -7.14
N HIS A 468 -7.51 24.43 -7.39
CA HIS A 468 -7.46 23.13 -8.05
C HIS A 468 -8.10 22.05 -7.17
N LEU A 469 -7.72 21.98 -5.89
CA LEU A 469 -8.30 21.03 -4.93
C LEU A 469 -9.81 21.21 -4.77
N ASP A 470 -10.29 22.44 -4.60
CA ASP A 470 -11.73 22.73 -4.45
C ASP A 470 -12.54 22.24 -5.67
N ARG A 471 -11.93 22.26 -6.86
CA ARG A 471 -12.60 21.93 -8.12
C ARG A 471 -12.45 20.47 -8.55
N PHE A 472 -11.27 19.89 -8.32
CA PHE A 472 -10.87 18.59 -8.85
C PHE A 472 -10.40 17.60 -7.78
N GLY A 473 -10.16 18.09 -6.56
CA GLY A 473 -9.62 17.31 -5.44
C GLY A 473 -10.60 16.29 -4.86
N HIS A 474 -11.89 16.35 -5.21
CA HIS A 474 -12.89 15.34 -4.85
C HIS A 474 -13.03 14.23 -5.90
N THR A 475 -12.01 14.02 -6.73
CA THR A 475 -11.99 12.90 -7.68
C THR A 475 -11.84 11.61 -6.88
N VAL A 476 -12.77 10.68 -7.12
CA VAL A 476 -12.85 9.40 -6.41
C VAL A 476 -12.23 8.30 -7.27
N TYR A 477 -11.26 7.58 -6.71
CA TYR A 477 -10.62 6.41 -7.34
C TYR A 477 -10.97 5.10 -6.63
N ASN A 478 -11.33 5.18 -5.34
CA ASN A 478 -11.95 4.12 -4.58
C ASN A 478 -13.21 4.70 -3.89
N LEU A 479 -14.33 3.99 -3.97
CA LEU A 479 -15.61 4.45 -3.40
C LEU A 479 -15.71 4.26 -1.88
N ASP A 480 -14.83 3.45 -1.28
CA ASP A 480 -14.75 3.36 0.17
C ASP A 480 -14.36 4.72 0.74
N PHE A 481 -15.23 5.33 1.55
CA PHE A 481 -15.00 6.68 2.07
C PHE A 481 -13.84 6.75 3.08
N ALA A 482 -13.25 5.61 3.47
CA ALA A 482 -12.03 5.59 4.24
C ALA A 482 -10.79 5.93 3.41
N ASP A 483 -10.87 5.79 2.09
CA ASP A 483 -9.79 6.19 1.20
C ASP A 483 -9.82 7.72 0.97
N PRO A 484 -8.70 8.41 1.23
CA PRO A 484 -8.64 9.85 1.10
C PRO A 484 -8.77 10.28 -0.36
N VAL A 485 -9.48 11.39 -0.60
CA VAL A 485 -9.47 12.02 -1.91
C VAL A 485 -8.27 12.97 -2.03
N PRO A 486 -7.88 13.39 -3.25
CA PRO A 486 -6.77 14.33 -3.39
C PRO A 486 -6.92 15.68 -2.65
N ALA A 487 -8.14 16.07 -2.27
CA ALA A 487 -8.37 17.23 -1.41
C ALA A 487 -7.92 16.99 0.05
N ASP A 488 -8.01 15.75 0.54
CA ASP A 488 -7.56 15.33 1.87
C ASP A 488 -6.04 15.10 1.87
N GLU A 489 -5.55 14.41 0.84
CA GLU A 489 -4.13 14.07 0.65
C GLU A 489 -3.61 14.56 -0.71
N PRO A 490 -3.14 15.82 -0.82
CA PRO A 490 -2.75 16.42 -2.10
C PRO A 490 -1.37 15.99 -2.61
N GLY A 491 -0.66 15.11 -1.90
CA GLY A 491 0.70 14.68 -2.22
C GLY A 491 0.88 14.21 -3.67
N PRO A 492 0.06 13.27 -4.17
CA PRO A 492 0.15 12.81 -5.56
C PRO A 492 -0.06 13.92 -6.61
N LEU A 493 -0.92 14.91 -6.31
CA LEU A 493 -1.14 16.05 -7.21
C LEU A 493 0.06 17.00 -7.20
N LEU A 494 0.65 17.23 -6.02
CA LEU A 494 1.90 17.98 -5.89
C LEU A 494 3.04 17.31 -6.67
N ASP A 495 3.15 15.99 -6.60
CA ASP A 495 4.15 15.23 -7.37
C ASP A 495 3.92 15.35 -8.87
N THR A 496 2.66 15.40 -9.31
CA THR A 496 2.33 15.69 -10.71
C THR A 496 2.80 17.09 -11.13
N VAL A 497 2.60 18.11 -10.27
CA VAL A 497 3.13 19.46 -10.52
C VAL A 497 4.66 19.45 -10.59
N ARG A 498 5.34 18.76 -9.66
CA ARG A 498 6.80 18.60 -9.65
C ARG A 498 7.31 17.94 -10.92
N PHE A 499 6.63 16.88 -11.35
CA PHE A 499 6.94 16.21 -12.60
C PHE A 499 6.84 17.18 -13.78
N TYR A 500 5.77 17.97 -13.89
CA TYR A 500 5.68 18.98 -14.93
C TYR A 500 6.77 20.05 -14.80
N LEU A 501 7.13 20.50 -13.58
CA LEU A 501 8.19 21.49 -13.36
C LEU A 501 9.54 21.08 -13.95
N THR A 502 9.87 19.78 -13.99
CA THR A 502 11.11 19.28 -14.62
C THR A 502 11.20 19.56 -16.13
N GLY A 503 10.08 19.91 -16.77
CA GLY A 503 9.99 20.08 -18.22
C GLY A 503 9.87 18.78 -19.00
N GLN A 504 9.78 17.62 -18.33
CA GLN A 504 9.67 16.32 -18.99
C GLN A 504 8.24 15.92 -19.38
N GLY A 505 7.22 16.59 -18.82
CA GLY A 505 5.82 16.31 -19.14
C GLY A 505 5.38 16.89 -20.48
N THR A 506 4.48 16.17 -21.18
CA THR A 506 3.84 16.68 -22.41
C THR A 506 2.81 17.75 -22.05
N ASP A 507 2.82 18.88 -22.77
CA ASP A 507 1.82 19.94 -22.62
C ASP A 507 0.40 19.41 -22.92
N PRO A 508 -0.50 19.35 -21.93
CA PRO A 508 -1.85 18.84 -22.12
C PRO A 508 -2.73 19.78 -22.95
N HIS A 509 -2.44 21.08 -23.01
CA HIS A 509 -3.13 22.04 -23.88
C HIS A 509 -2.78 21.80 -25.34
N GLU A 510 -1.49 21.69 -25.66
CA GLU A 510 -1.07 21.38 -27.03
C GLU A 510 -1.55 20.00 -27.47
N ARG A 511 -1.45 19.00 -26.57
CA ARG A 511 -1.94 17.65 -26.84
C ARG A 511 -3.44 17.67 -27.17
N GLN A 512 -4.24 18.40 -26.40
CA GLN A 512 -5.67 18.55 -26.68
C GLN A 512 -5.92 19.28 -28.00
N ALA A 513 -5.22 20.40 -28.25
CA ALA A 513 -5.37 21.20 -29.46
C ALA A 513 -5.10 20.37 -30.71
N ARG A 514 -4.01 19.58 -30.72
CA ARG A 514 -3.68 18.67 -31.83
C ARG A 514 -4.81 17.68 -32.13
N VAL A 515 -5.40 17.07 -31.10
CA VAL A 515 -6.50 16.11 -31.27
C VAL A 515 -7.77 16.80 -31.81
N VAL A 516 -8.06 18.03 -31.37
CA VAL A 516 -9.19 18.82 -31.89
C VAL A 516 -8.95 19.22 -33.35
N ASP A 517 -7.77 19.72 -33.68
CA ASP A 517 -7.42 20.14 -35.03
C ASP A 517 -7.50 18.95 -36.01
N ASP A 518 -6.98 17.79 -35.62
CA ASP A 518 -7.09 16.57 -36.40
C ASP A 518 -8.56 16.16 -36.62
N ARG A 519 -9.39 16.21 -35.58
CA ARG A 519 -10.83 15.93 -35.69
C ARG A 519 -11.50 16.90 -36.66
N GLU A 520 -11.34 18.20 -36.48
CA GLU A 520 -12.02 19.23 -37.29
C GLU A 520 -11.56 19.16 -38.76
N ARG A 521 -10.25 18.97 -38.98
CA ARG A 521 -9.67 18.80 -40.32
C ARG A 521 -10.32 17.61 -41.04
N TRP A 522 -10.32 16.44 -40.41
CA TRP A 522 -10.88 15.24 -41.03
C TRP A 522 -12.40 15.30 -41.17
N THR A 523 -13.09 15.96 -40.23
CA THR A 523 -14.53 16.22 -40.33
C THR A 523 -14.85 17.05 -41.56
N GLY A 524 -14.08 18.11 -41.82
CA GLY A 524 -14.21 18.93 -43.03
C GLY A 524 -13.98 18.13 -44.32
N VAL A 525 -12.89 17.36 -44.37
CA VAL A 525 -12.54 16.52 -45.55
C VAL A 525 -13.64 15.51 -45.86
N VAL A 526 -14.11 14.78 -44.85
CA VAL A 526 -15.16 13.77 -45.03
C VAL A 526 -16.48 14.42 -45.41
N ARG A 527 -16.92 15.46 -44.69
CA ARG A 527 -18.21 16.12 -44.92
C ARG A 527 -18.30 16.76 -46.31
N ALA A 528 -17.21 17.32 -46.82
CA ALA A 528 -17.17 17.94 -48.15
C ALA A 528 -17.45 16.96 -49.30
N ARG A 529 -17.06 15.68 -49.14
CA ARG A 529 -17.25 14.64 -50.16
C ARG A 529 -18.51 13.80 -50.01
N LEU A 530 -19.18 13.85 -48.86
CA LEU A 530 -20.42 13.10 -48.62
C LEU A 530 -21.59 13.72 -49.39
N ASP A 531 -22.39 12.85 -50.01
CA ASP A 531 -23.68 13.23 -50.60
C ASP A 531 -24.68 13.65 -49.50
N PRO A 532 -25.77 14.38 -49.84
CA PRO A 532 -26.72 14.89 -48.84
C PRO A 532 -27.31 13.81 -47.94
N ALA A 533 -27.52 12.58 -48.43
CA ALA A 533 -28.14 11.50 -47.66
C ALA A 533 -27.18 10.86 -46.65
N ARG A 534 -25.88 10.80 -46.96
CA ARG A 534 -24.85 10.34 -46.00
C ARG A 534 -24.35 11.45 -45.07
N ARG A 535 -24.62 12.71 -45.42
CA ARG A 535 -24.23 13.90 -44.64
C ARG A 535 -25.25 14.28 -43.57
N ALA A 536 -26.53 14.10 -43.88
CA ALA A 536 -27.63 14.17 -42.91
C ALA A 536 -27.53 12.98 -41.94
#